data_AF-A0A1V5PDK4-F1
#
_entry.id   AF-A0A1V5PDK4-F1
#
_cell.length_a   1.000
_cell.length_b   1.000
_cell.length_c   1.000
_cell.angle_alpha   90.00
_cell.angle_beta   90.00
_cell.angle_gamma   90.00
#
_symmetry.space_group_name_H-M   'P 1'
#
loop_
_entity.id
_entity.type
_entity.pdbx_description
1 polymer ?
#
loop_
_entity_poly.entity_id
_entity_poly.type
_entity_poly.pdbx_seq_one_letter_code
_entity_poly.pdbx_strand_id
1 'polypeptide(L)'
;MPWYGSMGISIAVRQALKRVAAISLLILTIFSSSTVGVLSEASGESAEVSDGIATKHGAKTETASQPQRVIFTVEVSLTPVPTVAEAELKDNPPPARHQRQQEWDCWLPEGCDEIYLESSPILATPVPTDSVTVMPIALSEDQDEDLKPTWLRRYDIYQQFITDASEPLLQLSSDAAPAQEGEPGIRLLHGRADVQNNAGHILAEGQDYPDIPPILVAAAIAEQASDVERLFGVDALEKAALTLPGLENMSIGIAQLRPEEALKLGLGDANLFDPETAIQGMFAKINLGSLRIAELDDPLDPLTLTERYMLLSLAQNGTSEVDEYFAMGGDWESILTQGNNARVMRYFLVHLDWLLLNGWELPGDVALDTWRETVFSTP
;
A
#
# COMPACT_ATOMS: atom_id res chain seq x y z
N MET A 1 38.23 -20.22 -40.86
CA MET A 1 37.82 -19.75 -39.52
C MET A 1 36.78 -18.65 -39.72
N PRO A 2 35.48 -18.90 -39.48
CA PRO A 2 34.46 -17.87 -39.61
C PRO A 2 34.38 -17.04 -38.33
N TRP A 3 34.27 -15.73 -38.51
CA TRP A 3 34.13 -14.72 -37.46
C TRP A 3 32.71 -14.72 -36.90
N TYR A 4 32.52 -15.25 -35.69
CA TYR A 4 31.33 -15.03 -34.85
C TYR A 4 31.64 -13.89 -33.87
N GLY A 5 31.30 -12.64 -34.22
CA GLY A 5 31.64 -11.49 -33.37
C GLY A 5 30.69 -10.31 -33.36
N SER A 6 29.59 -10.32 -34.11
CA SER A 6 28.79 -9.08 -34.31
C SER A 6 27.30 -9.18 -33.88
N MET A 7 26.81 -10.36 -33.49
CA MET A 7 25.36 -10.51 -33.22
C MET A 7 24.91 -10.12 -31.80
N GLY A 8 25.79 -10.16 -30.79
CA GLY A 8 25.41 -9.91 -29.39
C GLY A 8 25.14 -8.43 -29.05
N ILE A 9 25.92 -7.51 -29.63
CA ILE A 9 25.83 -6.07 -29.32
C ILE A 9 24.50 -5.47 -29.82
N SER A 10 23.97 -5.99 -30.92
CA SER A 10 22.71 -5.52 -31.54
C SER A 10 21.48 -5.79 -30.67
N ILE A 11 21.43 -6.92 -29.96
CA ILE A 11 20.26 -7.33 -29.16
C ILE A 11 20.19 -6.51 -27.87
N ALA A 12 21.32 -6.34 -27.17
CA ALA A 12 21.40 -5.56 -25.95
C ALA A 12 21.03 -4.08 -26.19
N VAL A 13 21.53 -3.49 -27.28
CA VAL A 13 21.21 -2.09 -27.64
C VAL A 13 19.72 -1.92 -27.96
N ARG A 14 19.08 -2.87 -28.64
CA ARG A 14 17.63 -2.82 -28.92
C ARG A 14 16.79 -2.96 -27.65
N GLN A 15 17.19 -3.82 -26.71
CA GLN A 15 16.50 -3.96 -25.43
C GLN A 15 16.63 -2.69 -24.59
N ALA A 16 17.83 -2.10 -24.52
CA ALA A 16 18.05 -0.83 -23.84
C ALA A 16 17.21 0.32 -24.46
N LEU A 17 17.16 0.42 -25.78
CA LEU A 17 16.35 1.44 -26.48
C LEU A 17 14.84 1.28 -26.22
N LYS A 18 14.32 0.04 -26.20
CA LYS A 18 12.92 -0.22 -25.85
C LYS A 18 12.61 0.19 -24.41
N ARG A 19 13.51 -0.12 -23.47
CA ARG A 19 13.38 0.28 -22.06
C ARG A 19 13.41 1.80 -21.91
N VAL A 20 14.36 2.49 -22.55
CA VAL A 20 14.46 3.96 -22.53
C VAL A 20 13.22 4.62 -23.14
N ALA A 21 12.67 4.09 -24.23
CA ALA A 21 11.45 4.62 -24.84
C ALA A 21 10.22 4.44 -23.93
N ALA A 22 10.07 3.27 -23.29
CA ALA A 22 9.00 3.01 -22.33
C ALA A 22 9.10 3.91 -21.09
N ILE A 23 10.32 4.11 -20.56
CA ILE A 23 10.58 5.03 -19.44
C ILE A 23 10.31 6.49 -19.85
N SER A 24 10.76 6.91 -21.03
CA SER A 24 10.54 8.29 -21.51
C SER A 24 9.05 8.57 -21.69
N LEU A 25 8.29 7.60 -22.20
CA LEU A 25 6.85 7.68 -22.32
C LEU A 25 6.21 7.76 -20.93
N LEU A 26 6.61 6.90 -19.98
CA LEU A 26 6.11 6.89 -18.61
C LEU A 26 6.36 8.23 -17.90
N ILE A 27 7.59 8.78 -17.98
CA ILE A 27 7.94 10.10 -17.44
C ILE A 27 7.09 11.18 -18.07
N LEU A 28 6.97 11.21 -19.41
CA LEU A 28 6.14 12.21 -20.09
C LEU A 28 4.68 12.13 -19.65
N THR A 29 4.19 10.92 -19.42
CA THR A 29 2.82 10.65 -18.98
C THR A 29 2.61 11.12 -17.53
N ILE A 30 3.55 10.82 -16.63
CA ILE A 30 3.55 11.29 -15.23
C ILE A 30 3.58 12.82 -15.17
N PHE A 31 4.45 13.50 -15.93
CA PHE A 31 4.50 14.96 -15.95
C PHE A 31 3.26 15.60 -16.60
N SER A 32 2.61 14.91 -17.53
CA SER A 32 1.38 15.40 -18.16
C SER A 32 0.13 15.27 -17.30
N SER A 33 0.13 14.38 -16.29
CA SER A 33 -0.98 14.21 -15.35
C SER A 33 -0.81 14.97 -14.03
N SER A 34 0.41 15.00 -13.49
CA SER A 34 0.73 15.72 -12.24
C SER A 34 0.60 17.24 -12.38
N THR A 35 0.68 17.80 -13.59
CA THR A 35 0.37 19.22 -13.84
C THR A 35 -1.11 19.58 -13.69
N VAL A 36 -2.01 18.59 -13.65
CA VAL A 36 -3.46 18.80 -13.42
C VAL A 36 -3.88 18.42 -12.00
N GLY A 37 -3.23 17.43 -11.36
CA GLY A 37 -3.57 16.97 -10.01
C GLY A 37 -2.94 17.76 -8.84
N VAL A 38 -1.70 18.22 -8.97
CA VAL A 38 -0.96 18.89 -7.86
C VAL A 38 -1.57 20.24 -7.48
N LEU A 39 -2.34 20.87 -8.38
CA LEU A 39 -3.10 22.09 -8.06
C LEU A 39 -4.48 21.81 -7.44
N SER A 40 -4.99 20.58 -7.50
CA SER A 40 -6.33 20.23 -7.00
C SER A 40 -6.32 19.69 -5.57
N GLU A 41 -5.28 18.98 -5.15
CA GLU A 41 -5.19 18.42 -3.78
C GLU A 41 -4.74 19.43 -2.71
N ALA A 42 -4.12 20.54 -3.11
CA ALA A 42 -3.75 21.64 -2.20
C ALA A 42 -4.95 22.41 -1.60
N SER A 43 -6.20 22.02 -1.90
CA SER A 43 -7.43 22.67 -1.43
C SER A 43 -8.37 21.74 -0.65
N GLY A 44 -7.95 20.52 -0.33
CA GLY A 44 -8.72 19.61 0.53
C GLY A 44 -8.62 20.02 2.00
N GLU A 45 -9.43 21.00 2.41
CA GLU A 45 -9.60 21.41 3.80
C GLU A 45 -10.14 20.22 4.61
N SER A 46 -9.25 19.55 5.35
CA SER A 46 -9.60 18.47 6.28
C SER A 46 -10.37 19.08 7.45
N ALA A 47 -11.59 18.59 7.70
CA ALA A 47 -12.42 19.05 8.79
C ALA A 47 -11.74 18.77 10.14
N GLU A 48 -11.47 19.84 10.89
CA GLU A 48 -10.97 19.82 12.26
C GLU A 48 -11.83 18.90 13.15
N VAL A 49 -11.23 17.84 13.69
CA VAL A 49 -11.71 17.16 14.89
C VAL A 49 -10.81 17.57 16.04
N SER A 50 -11.42 18.29 16.97
CA SER A 50 -10.84 18.97 18.13
C SER A 50 -10.14 18.05 19.13
N ASP A 51 -9.06 18.59 19.70
CA ASP A 51 -8.18 18.10 20.76
C ASP A 51 -8.86 17.52 22.01
N GLY A 52 -8.17 16.53 22.59
CA GLY A 52 -8.44 16.00 23.92
C GLY A 52 -7.26 15.27 24.56
N ILE A 53 -6.01 15.77 24.43
CA ILE A 53 -4.87 15.23 25.21
C ILE A 53 -4.32 16.28 26.17
N ALA A 54 -4.54 16.03 27.46
CA ALA A 54 -4.03 16.82 28.56
C ALA A 54 -2.51 16.60 28.75
N THR A 55 -1.70 17.58 28.36
CA THR A 55 -0.28 17.64 28.74
C THR A 55 -0.13 18.39 30.07
N LYS A 56 0.28 17.67 31.12
CA LYS A 56 0.62 18.23 32.43
C LYS A 56 2.12 18.49 32.50
N HIS A 57 2.56 19.71 32.16
CA HIS A 57 3.92 20.15 32.43
C HIS A 57 4.09 20.56 33.91
N GLY A 58 4.84 19.77 34.67
CA GLY A 58 5.38 20.14 35.97
C GLY A 58 6.82 20.63 35.84
N ALA A 59 7.07 21.90 36.17
CA ALA A 59 8.39 22.51 36.19
C ALA A 59 9.25 21.95 37.34
N LYS A 60 10.51 21.64 37.01
CA LYS A 60 11.60 21.25 37.93
C LYS A 60 11.91 22.36 38.94
N THR A 61 12.02 21.98 40.22
CA THR A 61 12.95 22.64 41.16
C THR A 61 13.65 21.55 41.96
N GLU A 62 14.98 21.56 41.96
CA GLU A 62 15.85 20.63 42.69
C GLU A 62 15.76 20.85 44.20
N THR A 63 15.59 19.78 44.99
CA THR A 63 16.34 19.58 46.24
C THR A 63 16.31 18.09 46.64
N ALA A 64 17.47 17.55 47.02
CA ALA A 64 17.65 16.17 47.42
C ALA A 64 16.94 15.83 48.75
N SER A 65 16.19 14.73 48.79
CA SER A 65 15.75 14.05 50.02
C SER A 65 15.40 12.59 49.74
N GLN A 66 15.80 11.71 50.65
CA GLN A 66 15.71 10.24 50.59
C GLN A 66 14.27 9.68 50.45
N PRO A 67 14.09 8.45 49.94
CA PRO A 67 12.75 7.92 49.65
C PRO A 67 12.05 7.39 50.91
N GLN A 68 10.97 8.05 51.30
CA GLN A 68 9.93 7.45 52.14
C GLN A 68 8.94 6.67 51.25
N ARG A 69 8.82 5.36 51.49
CA ARG A 69 7.74 4.53 50.93
C ARG A 69 6.41 4.99 51.53
N VAL A 70 5.60 5.65 50.73
CA VAL A 70 4.19 5.92 51.03
C VAL A 70 3.35 4.91 50.26
N ILE A 71 2.65 4.05 51.00
CA ILE A 71 1.64 3.13 50.48
C ILE A 71 0.35 3.95 50.36
N PHE A 72 -0.16 4.15 49.15
CA PHE A 72 -1.48 4.72 48.92
C PHE A 72 -2.50 3.59 48.81
N THR A 73 -3.47 3.58 49.71
CA THR A 73 -4.68 2.77 49.61
C THR A 73 -5.72 3.59 48.86
N VAL A 74 -6.14 3.12 47.68
CA VAL A 74 -7.22 3.75 46.91
C VAL A 74 -8.53 3.08 47.33
N GLU A 75 -9.38 3.81 48.04
CA GLU A 75 -10.78 3.42 48.25
C GLU A 75 -11.61 3.85 47.04
N VAL A 76 -12.10 2.87 46.29
CA VAL A 76 -13.05 3.09 45.18
C VAL A 76 -14.46 3.09 45.75
N SER A 77 -15.07 4.27 45.84
CA SER A 77 -16.48 4.43 46.21
C SER A 77 -17.34 4.40 44.94
N LEU A 78 -18.09 3.31 44.74
CA LEU A 78 -19.05 3.19 43.64
C LEU A 78 -20.35 3.93 43.99
N THR A 79 -20.60 5.05 43.32
CA THR A 79 -21.93 5.67 43.30
C THR A 79 -22.76 5.10 42.15
N PRO A 80 -24.02 4.68 42.38
CA PRO A 80 -24.87 4.18 41.31
C PRO A 80 -25.26 5.30 40.34
N VAL A 81 -25.11 5.01 39.04
CA VAL A 81 -25.54 5.86 37.93
C VAL A 81 -27.08 5.85 37.87
N PRO A 82 -27.76 7.02 37.76
CA PRO A 82 -29.20 7.06 37.62
C PRO A 82 -29.61 6.53 36.23
N THR A 83 -30.58 5.62 36.23
CA THR A 83 -31.23 5.07 35.04
C THR A 83 -31.90 6.20 34.25
N VAL A 84 -31.39 6.50 33.05
CA VAL A 84 -32.03 7.42 32.12
C VAL A 84 -33.21 6.71 31.47
N ALA A 85 -34.38 7.34 31.56
CA ALA A 85 -35.62 6.86 30.96
C ALA A 85 -35.53 6.86 29.43
N GLU A 86 -36.06 5.79 28.81
CA GLU A 86 -36.30 5.66 27.38
C GLU A 86 -37.12 6.86 26.87
N ALA A 87 -36.48 7.70 26.04
CA ALA A 87 -37.16 8.70 25.25
C ALA A 87 -37.44 8.11 23.86
N GLU A 88 -38.72 8.18 23.47
CA GLU A 88 -39.26 7.76 22.17
C GLU A 88 -38.41 8.25 20.99
N LEU A 89 -37.85 7.29 20.24
CA LEU A 89 -37.22 7.53 18.95
C LEU A 89 -38.33 7.72 17.89
N LYS A 90 -38.62 8.98 17.56
CA LYS A 90 -39.47 9.32 16.40
C LYS A 90 -38.65 9.32 15.11
N ASP A 91 -39.23 8.70 14.10
CA ASP A 91 -38.80 8.61 12.71
C ASP A 91 -38.17 9.90 12.17
N ASN A 92 -36.86 9.85 11.89
CA ASN A 92 -36.22 10.73 10.93
C ASN A 92 -35.64 9.85 9.82
N PRO A 93 -36.07 9.98 8.55
CA PRO A 93 -35.42 9.29 7.45
C PRO A 93 -33.99 9.83 7.29
N PRO A 94 -33.01 8.98 6.95
CA PRO A 94 -31.64 9.42 6.74
C PRO A 94 -31.57 10.43 5.58
N PRO A 95 -30.66 11.42 5.65
CA PRO A 95 -30.49 12.38 4.57
C PRO A 95 -30.06 11.66 3.29
N ALA A 96 -30.63 12.10 2.15
CA ALA A 96 -30.32 11.57 0.84
C ALA A 96 -28.81 11.70 0.53
N ARG A 97 -28.15 10.56 0.30
CA ARG A 97 -26.76 10.48 -0.15
C ARG A 97 -26.64 11.12 -1.53
N HIS A 98 -25.86 12.19 -1.65
CA HIS A 98 -25.34 12.63 -2.94
C HIS A 98 -24.08 11.81 -3.27
N GLN A 99 -24.23 10.75 -4.06
CA GLN A 99 -23.10 10.13 -4.75
C GLN A 99 -22.61 11.11 -5.84
N ARG A 100 -21.47 11.74 -5.64
CA ARG A 100 -20.66 12.20 -6.78
C ARG A 100 -19.72 11.04 -7.11
N GLN A 101 -20.05 10.29 -8.16
CA GLN A 101 -19.03 9.52 -8.87
C GLN A 101 -18.05 10.52 -9.46
N GLN A 102 -16.83 10.55 -8.93
CA GLN A 102 -15.71 11.21 -9.57
C GLN A 102 -15.14 10.16 -10.53
N GLU A 103 -15.33 10.36 -11.84
CA GLU A 103 -14.73 9.51 -12.87
C GLU A 103 -13.21 9.74 -12.84
N TRP A 104 -12.46 8.69 -12.56
CA TRP A 104 -11.00 8.69 -12.68
C TRP A 104 -10.64 8.17 -14.07
N ASP A 105 -9.77 8.89 -14.77
CA ASP A 105 -9.22 8.42 -16.05
C ASP A 105 -8.44 7.12 -15.83
N CYS A 106 -8.68 6.11 -16.68
CA CYS A 106 -8.03 4.79 -16.60
C CYS A 106 -6.57 4.83 -17.10
N TRP A 107 -5.63 4.26 -16.33
CA TRP A 107 -4.18 4.34 -16.57
C TRP A 107 -3.51 3.07 -17.14
N LEU A 108 -4.28 2.05 -17.53
CA LEU A 108 -3.70 0.85 -18.12
C LEU A 108 -3.28 1.08 -19.58
N PRO A 109 -2.13 0.52 -20.04
CA PRO A 109 -1.62 0.70 -21.40
C PRO A 109 -2.60 0.28 -22.52
N GLU A 110 -3.59 -0.54 -22.17
CA GLU A 110 -4.56 -1.13 -23.10
C GLU A 110 -5.96 -0.50 -22.98
N GLY A 111 -6.15 0.49 -22.09
CA GLY A 111 -7.45 1.10 -21.83
C GLY A 111 -8.40 0.21 -20.99
N CYS A 112 -9.43 0.82 -20.39
CA CYS A 112 -10.43 0.09 -19.59
C CYS A 112 -11.62 -0.41 -20.44
N ASP A 113 -11.65 -0.11 -21.73
CA ASP A 113 -12.82 -0.34 -22.59
C ASP A 113 -12.96 -1.79 -23.11
N GLU A 114 -11.96 -2.67 -22.91
CA GLU A 114 -11.98 -4.04 -23.45
C GLU A 114 -12.48 -5.13 -22.48
N ILE A 115 -12.91 -4.79 -21.26
CA ILE A 115 -13.53 -5.76 -20.33
C ILE A 115 -15.07 -5.65 -20.31
N TYR A 116 -15.68 -5.37 -21.46
CA TYR A 116 -17.06 -5.76 -21.72
C TYR A 116 -17.04 -6.96 -22.68
N LEU A 117 -16.87 -8.17 -22.11
CA LEU A 117 -17.15 -9.39 -22.85
C LEU A 117 -18.65 -9.48 -23.08
N GLU A 118 -19.05 -9.35 -24.35
CA GLU A 118 -20.38 -9.76 -24.82
C GLU A 118 -20.67 -11.16 -24.27
N SER A 119 -21.65 -11.24 -23.37
CA SER A 119 -22.24 -12.50 -22.96
C SER A 119 -22.92 -13.12 -24.18
N SER A 120 -22.20 -13.95 -24.93
CA SER A 120 -22.79 -14.76 -25.98
C SER A 120 -23.74 -15.76 -25.33
N PRO A 121 -25.03 -15.80 -25.70
CA PRO A 121 -25.94 -16.82 -25.19
C PRO A 121 -25.49 -18.18 -25.71
N ILE A 122 -25.02 -19.05 -24.81
CA ILE A 122 -24.76 -20.45 -25.11
C ILE A 122 -26.10 -21.10 -25.45
N LEU A 123 -26.38 -21.22 -26.75
CA LEU A 123 -27.47 -22.04 -27.28
C LEU A 123 -27.15 -23.51 -26.97
N ALA A 124 -27.81 -24.05 -25.95
CA ALA A 124 -27.78 -25.47 -25.62
C ALA A 124 -28.27 -26.29 -26.83
N THR A 125 -27.32 -26.94 -27.52
CA THR A 125 -27.61 -27.98 -28.49
C THR A 125 -27.56 -29.33 -27.79
N PRO A 126 -28.57 -30.20 -27.95
CA PRO A 126 -28.56 -31.52 -27.33
C PRO A 126 -27.52 -32.41 -28.01
N VAL A 127 -26.55 -32.89 -27.22
CA VAL A 127 -25.53 -33.85 -27.67
C VAL A 127 -26.17 -35.24 -27.77
N PRO A 128 -26.07 -35.95 -28.91
CA PRO A 128 -26.50 -37.33 -29.00
C PRO A 128 -25.51 -38.24 -28.27
N THR A 129 -26.02 -39.05 -27.36
CA THR A 129 -25.30 -40.13 -26.68
C THR A 129 -24.99 -41.25 -27.66
N ASP A 130 -23.76 -41.25 -28.19
CA ASP A 130 -23.07 -42.46 -28.63
C ASP A 130 -21.66 -42.47 -28.04
N SER A 131 -21.23 -43.65 -27.62
CA SER A 131 -20.02 -43.94 -26.85
C SER A 131 -18.73 -43.36 -27.48
N VAL A 132 -18.18 -42.32 -26.85
CA VAL A 132 -16.88 -41.72 -27.22
C VAL A 132 -15.78 -42.28 -26.32
N THR A 133 -14.82 -42.93 -26.95
CA THR A 133 -13.51 -43.25 -26.38
C THR A 133 -12.78 -41.94 -26.08
N VAL A 134 -12.58 -41.63 -24.79
CA VAL A 134 -11.84 -40.42 -24.36
C VAL A 134 -10.36 -40.65 -24.61
N MET A 135 -9.84 -40.08 -25.71
CA MET A 135 -8.41 -39.81 -25.81
C MET A 135 -8.10 -38.54 -25.00
N PRO A 136 -7.05 -38.51 -24.16
CA PRO A 136 -6.63 -37.29 -23.50
C PRO A 136 -6.15 -36.33 -24.60
N ILE A 137 -6.97 -35.32 -24.89
CA ILE A 137 -6.57 -34.19 -25.72
C ILE A 137 -5.63 -33.38 -24.85
N ALA A 138 -4.35 -33.38 -25.18
CA ALA A 138 -3.42 -32.38 -24.67
C ALA A 138 -3.89 -31.03 -25.23
N LEU A 139 -4.52 -30.21 -24.38
CA LEU A 139 -4.82 -28.83 -24.70
C LEU A 139 -3.49 -28.13 -25.01
N SER A 140 -3.45 -27.35 -26.08
CA SER A 140 -2.30 -26.49 -26.36
C SER A 140 -2.17 -25.44 -25.25
N GLU A 141 -0.95 -25.02 -24.91
CA GLU A 141 -0.69 -24.00 -23.87
C GLU A 141 -1.56 -22.73 -24.03
N ASP A 142 -1.92 -22.37 -25.27
CA ASP A 142 -2.81 -21.23 -25.58
C ASP A 142 -4.26 -21.40 -25.10
N GLN A 143 -4.75 -22.63 -24.86
CA GLN A 143 -6.13 -22.87 -24.39
C GLN A 143 -6.25 -22.85 -22.86
N ASP A 144 -5.15 -23.04 -22.12
CA ASP A 144 -5.15 -23.02 -20.65
C ASP A 144 -5.17 -21.58 -20.09
N GLU A 145 -4.57 -20.61 -20.81
CA GLU A 145 -4.64 -19.18 -20.47
C GLU A 145 -6.09 -18.68 -20.47
N ASP A 146 -6.90 -19.12 -21.45
CA ASP A 146 -8.31 -18.73 -21.59
C ASP A 146 -9.24 -19.28 -20.48
N LEU A 147 -8.75 -20.22 -19.67
CA LEU A 147 -9.51 -20.80 -18.54
C LEU A 147 -9.18 -20.17 -17.18
N LYS A 148 -8.12 -19.35 -17.07
CA LYS A 148 -7.79 -18.67 -15.82
C LYS A 148 -8.92 -17.70 -15.42
N PRO A 149 -9.34 -17.65 -14.14
CA PRO A 149 -10.22 -16.60 -13.64
C PRO A 149 -9.65 -15.21 -13.92
N THR A 150 -10.51 -14.24 -14.21
CA THR A 150 -10.09 -12.87 -14.58
C THR A 150 -9.19 -12.23 -13.52
N TRP A 151 -9.48 -12.44 -12.23
CA TRP A 151 -8.68 -11.90 -11.14
C TRP A 151 -7.24 -12.44 -11.16
N LEU A 152 -7.05 -13.72 -11.52
CA LEU A 152 -5.73 -14.34 -11.56
C LEU A 152 -4.89 -13.77 -12.70
N ARG A 153 -5.50 -13.52 -13.87
CA ARG A 153 -4.82 -12.85 -14.98
C ARG A 153 -4.39 -11.44 -14.57
N ARG A 154 -5.27 -10.69 -13.90
CA ARG A 154 -4.94 -9.34 -13.41
C ARG A 154 -3.80 -9.40 -12.39
N TYR A 155 -3.81 -10.36 -11.47
CA TYR A 155 -2.72 -10.61 -10.54
C TYR A 155 -1.39 -10.89 -11.27
N ASP A 156 -1.38 -11.82 -12.24
CA ASP A 156 -0.18 -12.16 -13.02
C ASP A 156 0.41 -10.94 -13.75
N ILE A 157 -0.45 -10.07 -14.31
CA ILE A 157 -0.03 -8.82 -14.97
C ILE A 157 0.66 -7.88 -13.98
N TYR A 158 0.07 -7.65 -12.80
CA TYR A 158 0.66 -6.77 -11.79
C TYR A 158 1.98 -7.36 -11.25
N GLN A 159 2.02 -8.67 -11.00
CA GLN A 159 3.22 -9.37 -10.55
C GLN A 159 4.37 -9.19 -11.55
N GLN A 160 4.10 -9.37 -12.84
CA GLN A 160 5.08 -9.20 -13.90
C GLN A 160 5.53 -7.74 -14.00
N PHE A 161 4.59 -6.80 -14.03
CA PHE A 161 4.90 -5.37 -14.14
C PHE A 161 5.78 -4.88 -12.98
N ILE A 162 5.39 -5.16 -11.73
CA ILE A 162 6.14 -4.71 -10.56
C ILE A 162 7.52 -5.37 -10.52
N THR A 163 7.60 -6.65 -10.87
CA THR A 163 8.89 -7.37 -10.91
C THR A 163 9.83 -6.75 -11.94
N ASP A 164 9.37 -6.54 -13.16
CA ASP A 164 10.19 -5.95 -14.23
C ASP A 164 10.62 -4.52 -13.89
N ALA A 165 9.73 -3.72 -13.31
CA ALA A 165 10.01 -2.33 -12.97
C ALA A 165 10.87 -2.20 -11.70
N SER A 166 10.93 -3.25 -10.88
CA SER A 166 11.85 -3.36 -9.74
C SER A 166 13.27 -3.71 -10.15
N GLU A 167 13.51 -4.22 -11.36
CA GLU A 167 14.87 -4.55 -11.83
C GLU A 167 15.71 -3.29 -12.12
N PRO A 168 17.05 -3.34 -11.96
CA PRO A 168 17.92 -2.23 -12.33
C PRO A 168 17.81 -1.92 -13.83
N LEU A 169 17.43 -0.68 -14.14
CA LEU A 169 17.37 -0.16 -15.52
C LEU A 169 18.77 0.16 -16.04
N LEU A 170 19.58 0.76 -15.17
CA LEU A 170 20.97 1.13 -15.44
C LEU A 170 21.79 0.79 -14.20
N GLN A 171 22.78 -0.07 -14.37
CA GLN A 171 23.90 -0.12 -13.45
C GLN A 171 24.75 1.12 -13.74
N LEU A 172 24.90 1.99 -12.74
CA LEU A 172 25.81 3.12 -12.81
C LEU A 172 27.23 2.57 -12.70
N SER A 173 27.70 1.85 -13.72
CA SER A 173 29.08 1.38 -13.74
C SER A 173 29.99 2.59 -13.81
N SER A 174 30.69 2.89 -12.73
CA SER A 174 31.87 3.75 -12.84
C SER A 174 32.89 2.97 -13.70
N ASP A 175 33.32 3.56 -14.82
CA ASP A 175 34.17 2.94 -15.86
C ASP A 175 35.60 2.57 -15.39
N ALA A 176 35.82 2.15 -14.14
CA ALA A 176 37.13 1.81 -13.60
C ALA A 176 37.22 0.53 -12.75
N ALA A 177 36.11 -0.15 -12.43
CA ALA A 177 36.16 -1.40 -11.67
C ALA A 177 34.99 -2.32 -12.01
N PRO A 178 35.13 -3.66 -11.92
CA PRO A 178 33.96 -4.53 -11.91
C PRO A 178 33.01 -4.04 -10.82
N ALA A 179 31.74 -3.83 -11.19
CA ALA A 179 30.70 -3.34 -10.28
C ALA A 179 30.81 -4.09 -8.95
N GLN A 180 31.09 -3.36 -7.88
CA GLN A 180 31.07 -3.96 -6.54
C GLN A 180 29.62 -4.37 -6.28
N GLU A 181 29.42 -5.59 -5.78
CA GLU A 181 28.15 -6.00 -5.19
C GLU A 181 27.73 -4.92 -4.18
N GLY A 182 26.67 -4.18 -4.49
CA GLY A 182 26.16 -3.10 -3.63
C GLY A 182 26.05 -1.72 -4.27
N GLU A 183 26.52 -1.48 -5.50
CA GLU A 183 26.22 -0.19 -6.16
C GLU A 183 24.73 -0.14 -6.57
N PRO A 184 23.95 0.86 -6.09
CA PRO A 184 22.53 0.93 -6.38
C PRO A 184 22.31 1.28 -7.85
N GLY A 185 21.79 0.33 -8.62
CA GLY A 185 21.28 0.60 -9.96
C GLY A 185 20.02 1.46 -9.90
N ILE A 186 19.82 2.32 -10.90
CA ILE A 186 18.60 3.12 -11.04
C ILE A 186 17.46 2.15 -11.36
N ARG A 187 16.39 2.17 -10.56
CA ARG A 187 15.18 1.35 -10.71
C ARG A 187 13.98 2.27 -10.93
N LEU A 188 12.92 1.74 -11.54
CA LEU A 188 11.65 2.46 -11.62
C LEU A 188 10.88 2.33 -10.31
N LEU A 189 10.82 1.12 -9.77
CA LEU A 189 10.21 0.78 -8.48
C LEU A 189 11.30 0.31 -7.52
N HIS A 190 11.79 1.20 -6.67
CA HIS A 190 12.93 0.92 -5.77
C HIS A 190 12.50 0.40 -4.40
N GLY A 191 11.20 0.35 -4.08
CA GLY A 191 10.74 -0.04 -2.75
C GLY A 191 11.18 -1.44 -2.30
N ARG A 192 11.26 -2.42 -3.21
CA ARG A 192 11.82 -3.75 -2.88
C ARG A 192 13.30 -3.67 -2.46
N ALA A 193 14.08 -2.81 -3.10
CA ALA A 193 15.49 -2.61 -2.74
C ALA A 193 15.62 -1.88 -1.39
N ASP A 194 14.77 -0.88 -1.13
CA ASP A 194 14.74 -0.18 0.15
C ASP A 194 14.42 -1.15 1.30
N VAL A 195 13.46 -2.05 1.11
CA VAL A 195 13.16 -3.10 2.10
C VAL A 195 14.33 -4.06 2.29
N GLN A 196 14.98 -4.53 1.23
CA GLN A 196 16.14 -5.41 1.34
C GLN A 196 17.30 -4.74 2.12
N ASN A 197 17.58 -3.47 1.82
CA ASN A 197 18.64 -2.71 2.47
C ASN A 197 18.36 -2.44 3.96
N ASN A 198 17.08 -2.42 4.35
CA ASN A 198 16.67 -2.08 5.72
C ASN A 198 15.95 -3.23 6.46
N ALA A 199 16.01 -4.46 5.94
CA ALA A 199 15.27 -5.60 6.50
C ALA A 199 15.55 -5.82 8.00
N GLY A 200 16.83 -5.71 8.41
CA GLY A 200 17.22 -5.84 9.81
C GLY A 200 16.63 -4.75 10.72
N HIS A 201 16.51 -3.52 10.23
CA HIS A 201 15.91 -2.41 10.99
C HIS A 201 14.40 -2.57 11.09
N ILE A 202 13.72 -2.96 10.01
CA ILE A 202 12.26 -3.23 10.01
C ILE A 202 11.92 -4.34 11.03
N LEU A 203 12.71 -5.42 11.06
CA LEU A 203 12.51 -6.53 12.01
C LEU A 203 12.80 -6.13 13.46
N ALA A 204 13.79 -5.26 13.68
CA ALA A 204 14.14 -4.77 15.01
C ALA A 204 13.09 -3.81 15.56
N GLU A 205 12.64 -2.84 14.76
CA GLU A 205 11.61 -1.87 15.15
C GLU A 205 10.28 -2.56 15.46
N GLY A 206 9.92 -3.61 14.72
CA GLY A 206 8.70 -4.38 14.97
C GLY A 206 8.62 -5.04 16.35
N GLN A 207 9.73 -5.14 17.10
CA GLN A 207 9.69 -5.59 18.50
C GLN A 207 8.97 -4.59 19.42
N ASP A 208 8.95 -3.31 19.06
CA ASP A 208 8.26 -2.25 19.80
C ASP A 208 6.76 -2.17 19.42
N TYR A 209 6.35 -2.86 18.36
CA TYR A 209 4.99 -2.91 17.82
C TYR A 209 4.48 -4.35 17.72
N PRO A 210 4.21 -5.05 18.84
CA PRO A 210 3.93 -6.48 18.84
C PRO A 210 2.66 -6.89 18.08
N ASP A 211 1.72 -5.96 17.87
CA ASP A 211 0.47 -6.20 17.14
C ASP A 211 0.61 -5.95 15.63
N ILE A 212 1.77 -5.49 15.16
CA ILE A 212 2.04 -5.17 13.77
C ILE A 212 3.14 -6.08 13.22
N PRO A 213 2.80 -7.04 12.36
CA PRO A 213 3.81 -7.88 11.72
C PRO A 213 4.78 -7.04 10.90
N PRO A 214 6.10 -7.21 11.07
CA PRO A 214 7.10 -6.49 10.28
C PRO A 214 6.94 -6.65 8.76
N ILE A 215 6.40 -7.79 8.30
CA ILE A 215 6.13 -8.03 6.88
C ILE A 215 5.08 -7.08 6.30
N LEU A 216 4.09 -6.63 7.09
CA LEU A 216 3.10 -5.65 6.61
C LEU A 216 3.73 -4.27 6.43
N VAL A 217 4.61 -3.88 7.36
CA VAL A 217 5.39 -2.63 7.24
C VAL A 217 6.35 -2.70 6.05
N ALA A 218 7.03 -3.84 5.87
CA ALA A 218 7.88 -4.06 4.71
C ALA A 218 7.09 -3.96 3.40
N ALA A 219 5.89 -4.55 3.32
CA ALA A 219 5.04 -4.44 2.14
C ALA A 219 4.56 -3.00 1.90
N ALA A 220 4.19 -2.27 2.95
CA ALA A 220 3.83 -0.85 2.89
C ALA A 220 4.99 0.02 2.39
N ILE A 221 6.18 -0.13 2.96
CA ILE A 221 7.40 0.57 2.47
C ILE A 221 7.66 0.23 1.01
N ALA A 222 7.57 -1.05 0.64
CA ALA A 222 7.81 -1.44 -0.75
C ALA A 222 6.79 -0.83 -1.71
N GLU A 223 5.53 -0.73 -1.31
CA GLU A 223 4.46 -0.11 -2.11
C GLU A 223 4.65 1.41 -2.21
N GLN A 224 4.79 2.11 -1.09
CA GLN A 224 4.97 3.57 -1.02
C GLN A 224 6.24 4.03 -1.75
N ALA A 225 7.36 3.35 -1.51
CA ALA A 225 8.59 3.65 -2.23
C ALA A 225 8.53 3.22 -3.69
N SER A 226 7.57 2.39 -4.10
CA SER A 226 7.33 2.09 -5.52
C SER A 226 6.24 2.99 -6.11
N ASP A 227 5.78 4.02 -5.41
CA ASP A 227 4.87 4.99 -6.01
C ASP A 227 5.58 5.74 -7.15
N VAL A 228 4.88 5.90 -8.26
CA VAL A 228 5.33 6.67 -9.43
C VAL A 228 5.63 8.13 -9.07
N GLU A 229 5.07 8.61 -7.96
CA GLU A 229 5.33 9.94 -7.40
C GLU A 229 6.73 10.07 -6.79
N ARG A 230 7.36 8.96 -6.36
CA ARG A 230 8.75 8.95 -5.91
C ARG A 230 9.71 8.77 -7.10
N LEU A 231 9.86 9.84 -7.89
CA LEU A 231 10.69 9.87 -9.10
C LEU A 231 12.10 9.27 -8.87
N PHE A 232 12.26 8.01 -9.31
CA PHE A 232 13.51 7.22 -9.31
C PHE A 232 14.14 6.92 -7.94
N GLY A 233 13.43 7.18 -6.83
CA GLY A 233 13.96 6.91 -5.50
C GLY A 233 15.19 7.72 -5.12
N VAL A 234 15.32 8.92 -5.68
CA VAL A 234 16.48 9.77 -5.48
C VAL A 234 16.16 10.84 -4.45
N ASP A 235 16.60 10.63 -3.21
CA ASP A 235 16.45 11.60 -2.12
C ASP A 235 16.95 13.01 -2.47
N ALA A 236 17.96 13.13 -3.32
CA ALA A 236 18.47 14.43 -3.75
C ALA A 236 17.43 15.23 -4.56
N LEU A 237 16.59 14.56 -5.34
CA LEU A 237 15.50 15.20 -6.10
C LEU A 237 14.38 15.62 -5.16
N GLU A 238 13.99 14.77 -4.21
CA GLU A 238 12.99 15.08 -3.17
C GLU A 238 13.45 16.27 -2.31
N LYS A 239 14.71 16.26 -1.84
CA LYS A 239 15.29 17.40 -1.09
C LYS A 239 15.29 18.69 -1.88
N ALA A 240 15.52 18.63 -3.19
CA ALA A 240 15.42 19.81 -4.04
C ALA A 240 13.96 20.27 -4.19
N ALA A 241 13.02 19.33 -4.36
CA ALA A 241 11.60 19.62 -4.49
C ALA A 241 11.01 20.30 -3.24
N LEU A 242 11.43 19.90 -2.03
CA LEU A 242 11.02 20.56 -0.77
C LEU A 242 11.38 22.05 -0.69
N THR A 243 12.30 22.54 -1.53
CA THR A 243 12.66 23.97 -1.58
C THR A 243 11.74 24.80 -2.48
N LEU A 244 10.84 24.14 -3.23
CA LEU A 244 9.92 24.78 -4.15
C LEU A 244 8.60 25.15 -3.44
N PRO A 245 8.05 26.36 -3.70
CA PRO A 245 6.78 26.78 -3.12
C PRO A 245 5.63 25.80 -3.44
N GLY A 246 4.92 25.35 -2.41
CA GLY A 246 3.79 24.43 -2.50
C GLY A 246 4.16 22.95 -2.39
N LEU A 247 5.45 22.60 -2.31
CA LEU A 247 5.94 21.22 -2.16
C LEU A 247 6.60 20.98 -0.79
N GLU A 248 6.57 21.95 0.13
CA GLU A 248 7.24 21.87 1.42
C GLU A 248 6.71 20.73 2.31
N ASN A 249 5.49 20.27 2.06
CA ASN A 249 4.81 19.20 2.78
C ASN A 249 4.54 17.97 1.90
N MET A 250 5.28 17.79 0.80
CA MET A 250 5.16 16.57 0.00
C MET A 250 5.67 15.34 0.77
N SER A 251 5.20 14.15 0.37
CA SER A 251 5.67 12.88 0.88
C SER A 251 7.14 12.62 0.49
N ILE A 252 7.96 12.17 1.45
CA ILE A 252 9.41 12.00 1.26
C ILE A 252 9.95 10.72 1.91
N GLY A 253 11.13 10.31 1.45
CA GLY A 253 11.86 9.16 1.98
C GLY A 253 11.20 7.81 1.66
N ILE A 254 11.76 6.74 2.22
CA ILE A 254 11.32 5.37 1.91
C ILE A 254 9.90 5.05 2.41
N ALA A 255 9.41 5.79 3.40
CA ALA A 255 8.07 5.63 3.95
C ALA A 255 7.04 6.61 3.35
N GLN A 256 7.46 7.50 2.44
CA GLN A 256 6.61 8.53 1.82
C GLN A 256 5.76 9.31 2.82
N LEU A 257 6.38 9.69 3.94
CA LEU A 257 5.71 10.46 4.99
C LEU A 257 5.76 11.94 4.68
N ARG A 258 4.68 12.65 4.96
CA ARG A 258 4.67 14.12 4.91
C ARG A 258 5.28 14.69 6.19
N PRO A 259 6.01 15.82 6.14
CA PRO A 259 6.49 16.50 7.35
C PRO A 259 5.41 16.75 8.41
N GLU A 260 4.22 17.22 8.02
CA GLU A 260 3.11 17.43 8.96
C GLU A 260 2.53 16.13 9.52
N GLU A 261 2.57 15.05 8.73
CA GLU A 261 2.17 13.72 9.19
C GLU A 261 3.14 13.19 10.24
N ALA A 262 4.44 13.34 10.02
CA ALA A 262 5.47 12.95 10.99
C ALA A 262 5.30 13.63 12.36
N LEU A 263 4.86 14.90 12.38
CA LEU A 263 4.52 15.60 13.62
C LEU A 263 3.36 14.91 14.36
N LYS A 264 2.30 14.53 13.63
CA LYS A 264 1.12 13.83 14.18
C LYS A 264 1.47 12.42 14.68
N LEU A 265 2.45 11.78 14.05
CA LEU A 265 2.99 10.47 14.45
C LEU A 265 3.95 10.56 15.65
N GLY A 266 4.27 11.76 16.14
CA GLY A 266 5.14 11.95 17.29
C GLY A 266 6.64 11.88 16.97
N LEU A 267 7.02 11.93 15.69
CA LEU A 267 8.42 11.92 15.25
C LEU A 267 9.08 13.30 15.37
N GLY A 268 8.29 14.36 15.50
CA GLY A 268 8.80 15.74 15.59
C GLY A 268 9.48 16.18 14.28
N ASP A 269 10.55 16.96 14.40
CA ASP A 269 11.34 17.47 13.26
C ASP A 269 12.43 16.48 12.80
N ALA A 270 12.20 15.18 12.98
CA ALA A 270 13.16 14.15 12.60
C ALA A 270 13.39 14.11 11.08
N ASN A 271 14.57 13.65 10.67
CA ASN A 271 14.95 13.58 9.27
C ASN A 271 14.23 12.40 8.58
N LEU A 272 13.17 12.65 7.81
CA LEU A 272 12.42 11.59 7.13
C LEU A 272 13.18 10.89 5.99
N PHE A 273 14.33 11.41 5.57
CA PHE A 273 15.25 10.72 4.66
C PHE A 273 16.15 9.69 5.37
N ASP A 274 16.21 9.74 6.70
CA ASP A 274 16.89 8.72 7.48
C ASP A 274 16.02 7.45 7.51
N PRO A 275 16.51 6.29 7.02
CA PRO A 275 15.70 5.07 6.94
C PRO A 275 15.15 4.61 8.29
N GLU A 276 15.91 4.77 9.38
CA GLU A 276 15.45 4.39 10.73
C GLU A 276 14.23 5.23 11.14
N THR A 277 14.32 6.56 11.00
CA THR A 277 13.21 7.48 11.24
C THR A 277 12.00 7.17 10.36
N ALA A 278 12.22 6.89 9.07
CA ALA A 278 11.14 6.57 8.14
C ALA A 278 10.42 5.27 8.50
N ILE A 279 11.17 4.23 8.90
CA ILE A 279 10.62 2.93 9.32
C ILE A 279 9.80 3.10 10.61
N GLN A 280 10.32 3.84 11.59
CA GLN A 280 9.58 4.21 12.81
C GLN A 280 8.26 4.88 12.48
N GLY A 281 8.28 5.83 11.56
CA GLY A 281 7.07 6.49 11.11
C GLY A 281 6.07 5.57 10.43
N MET A 282 6.52 4.63 9.60
CA MET A 282 5.61 3.66 8.98
C MET A 282 4.98 2.70 10.00
N PHE A 283 5.74 2.24 11.00
CA PHE A 283 5.18 1.47 12.12
C PHE A 283 4.16 2.30 12.90
N ALA A 284 4.49 3.55 13.25
CA ALA A 284 3.56 4.45 13.95
C ALA A 284 2.27 4.68 13.15
N LYS A 285 2.37 4.85 11.82
CA LYS A 285 1.23 5.05 10.92
C LYS A 285 0.32 3.83 10.88
N ILE A 286 0.87 2.64 10.65
CA ILE A 286 0.11 1.39 10.66
C ILE A 286 -0.48 1.13 12.07
N ASN A 287 0.22 1.52 13.13
CA ASN A 287 -0.28 1.42 14.49
C ASN A 287 -1.50 2.28 14.73
N LEU A 288 -1.51 3.53 14.23
CA LEU A 288 -2.71 4.37 14.28
C LEU A 288 -3.89 3.71 13.56
N GLY A 289 -3.64 3.09 12.41
CA GLY A 289 -4.61 2.24 11.72
C GLY A 289 -5.13 1.10 12.61
N SER A 290 -4.23 0.34 13.23
CA SER A 290 -4.59 -0.79 14.11
C SER A 290 -5.40 -0.36 15.33
N LEU A 291 -5.03 0.76 15.96
CA LEU A 291 -5.79 1.36 17.05
C LEU A 291 -7.18 1.79 16.58
N ARG A 292 -7.26 2.44 15.40
CA ARG A 292 -8.54 2.87 14.84
C ARG A 292 -9.47 1.70 14.52
N ILE A 293 -8.91 0.60 13.99
CA ILE A 293 -9.65 -0.65 13.79
C ILE A 293 -10.18 -1.15 15.13
N ALA A 294 -9.33 -1.23 16.17
CA ALA A 294 -9.74 -1.71 17.49
C ALA A 294 -10.83 -0.86 18.15
N GLU A 295 -10.92 0.44 17.83
CA GLU A 295 -11.98 1.33 18.30
C GLU A 295 -13.33 1.07 17.61
N LEU A 296 -13.32 0.64 16.35
CA LEU A 296 -14.52 0.49 15.52
C LEU A 296 -15.00 -0.95 15.37
N ASP A 297 -14.13 -1.93 15.59
CA ASP A 297 -14.41 -3.36 15.48
C ASP A 297 -15.46 -3.82 16.50
N ASP A 298 -16.43 -4.62 16.05
CA ASP A 298 -17.49 -5.13 16.93
C ASP A 298 -16.95 -6.32 17.74
N PRO A 299 -16.88 -6.24 19.07
CA PRO A 299 -16.40 -7.36 19.88
C PRO A 299 -17.28 -8.62 19.79
N LEU A 300 -18.53 -8.51 19.30
CA LEU A 300 -19.43 -9.65 19.08
C LEU A 300 -19.27 -10.30 17.70
N ASP A 301 -18.70 -9.59 16.74
CA ASP A 301 -18.43 -10.05 15.38
C ASP A 301 -17.11 -9.46 14.88
N PRO A 302 -15.97 -9.84 15.51
CA PRO A 302 -14.69 -9.20 15.24
C PRO A 302 -14.20 -9.54 13.84
N LEU A 303 -13.49 -8.60 13.22
CA LEU A 303 -12.85 -8.83 11.93
C LEU A 303 -11.98 -10.09 11.94
N THR A 304 -12.03 -10.85 10.85
CA THR A 304 -11.07 -11.93 10.64
C THR A 304 -9.65 -11.36 10.54
N LEU A 305 -8.64 -12.21 10.81
CA LEU A 305 -7.24 -11.78 10.67
C LEU A 305 -6.93 -11.30 9.24
N THR A 306 -7.50 -11.95 8.23
CA THR A 306 -7.40 -11.53 6.83
C THR A 306 -7.95 -10.12 6.65
N GLU A 307 -9.19 -9.86 7.05
CA GLU A 307 -9.83 -8.54 6.89
C GLU A 307 -9.08 -7.45 7.65
N ARG A 308 -8.60 -7.76 8.86
CA ARG A 308 -7.76 -6.84 9.63
C ARG A 308 -6.50 -6.45 8.86
N TYR A 309 -5.81 -7.41 8.24
CA TYR A 309 -4.58 -7.14 7.48
C TYR A 309 -4.86 -6.45 6.14
N MET A 310 -5.97 -6.80 5.49
CA MET A 310 -6.48 -6.05 4.33
C MET A 310 -6.67 -4.58 4.70
N LEU A 311 -7.32 -4.30 5.83
CA LEU A 311 -7.60 -2.93 6.24
C LEU A 311 -6.33 -2.18 6.67
N LEU A 312 -5.39 -2.84 7.34
CA LEU A 312 -4.08 -2.26 7.65
C LEU A 312 -3.27 -1.91 6.39
N SER A 313 -3.43 -2.65 5.29
CA SER A 313 -2.78 -2.32 4.01
C SER A 313 -3.31 -1.05 3.35
N LEU A 314 -4.54 -0.61 3.68
CA LEU A 314 -5.04 0.72 3.31
C LEU A 314 -4.68 1.78 4.35
N ALA A 315 -4.61 1.41 5.62
CA ALA A 315 -4.32 2.34 6.71
C ALA A 315 -2.95 3.03 6.60
N GLN A 316 -2.05 2.48 5.79
CA GLN A 316 -0.79 3.14 5.41
C GLN A 316 -0.96 4.39 4.54
N ASN A 317 -2.17 4.70 4.05
CA ASN A 317 -2.51 6.01 3.45
C ASN A 317 -3.13 6.97 4.48
N GLY A 318 -3.90 6.45 5.42
CA GLY A 318 -4.51 7.23 6.50
C GLY A 318 -5.52 6.40 7.29
N THR A 319 -6.08 6.99 8.35
CA THR A 319 -7.17 6.35 9.12
C THR A 319 -8.54 6.53 8.45
N SER A 320 -8.66 7.40 7.46
CA SER A 320 -9.89 7.66 6.69
C SER A 320 -10.44 6.40 6.03
N GLU A 321 -9.57 5.57 5.47
CA GLU A 321 -9.91 4.35 4.77
C GLU A 321 -10.49 3.31 5.75
N VAL A 322 -10.00 3.33 7.00
CA VAL A 322 -10.57 2.54 8.11
C VAL A 322 -11.98 3.02 8.41
N ASP A 323 -12.16 4.33 8.60
CA ASP A 323 -13.48 4.93 8.88
C ASP A 323 -14.50 4.63 7.77
N GLU A 324 -14.07 4.75 6.51
CA GLU A 324 -14.90 4.49 5.33
C GLU A 324 -15.31 3.02 5.23
N TYR A 325 -14.40 2.08 5.48
CA TYR A 325 -14.71 0.65 5.50
C TYR A 325 -15.83 0.32 6.49
N PHE A 326 -15.71 0.81 7.74
CA PHE A 326 -16.75 0.61 8.75
C PHE A 326 -18.04 1.37 8.41
N ALA A 327 -17.97 2.58 7.86
CA ALA A 327 -19.13 3.34 7.42
C ALA A 327 -19.90 2.67 6.26
N MET A 328 -19.21 1.84 5.46
CA MET A 328 -19.80 1.02 4.40
C MET A 328 -20.26 -0.36 4.89
N GLY A 329 -20.14 -0.66 6.19
CA GLY A 329 -20.56 -1.93 6.76
C GLY A 329 -19.67 -3.11 6.35
N GLY A 330 -18.38 -2.85 6.12
CA GLY A 330 -17.40 -3.87 5.77
C GLY A 330 -17.41 -4.31 4.30
N ASP A 331 -18.05 -3.54 3.42
CA ASP A 331 -18.17 -3.86 1.99
C ASP A 331 -16.86 -3.59 1.24
N TRP A 332 -16.08 -4.66 1.03
CA TRP A 332 -14.83 -4.61 0.28
C TRP A 332 -15.00 -4.18 -1.18
N GLU A 333 -16.10 -4.51 -1.84
CA GLU A 333 -16.32 -4.08 -3.22
C GLU A 333 -16.49 -2.56 -3.27
N SER A 334 -17.30 -2.01 -2.37
CA SER A 334 -17.49 -0.56 -2.27
C SER A 334 -16.19 0.18 -1.92
N ILE A 335 -15.42 -0.27 -0.91
CA ILE A 335 -14.20 0.45 -0.51
C ILE A 335 -13.10 0.41 -1.59
N LEU A 336 -12.96 -0.71 -2.30
CA LEU A 336 -11.93 -0.87 -3.33
C LEU A 336 -12.22 -0.03 -4.59
N THR A 337 -13.48 0.33 -4.83
CA THR A 337 -13.86 1.23 -5.94
C THR A 337 -13.68 2.73 -5.61
N GLN A 338 -13.34 3.06 -4.36
CA GLN A 338 -13.06 4.45 -3.95
C GLN A 338 -11.61 4.82 -4.24
N GLY A 339 -11.43 6.01 -4.81
CA GLY A 339 -10.11 6.62 -5.02
C GLY A 339 -9.11 5.65 -5.67
N ASN A 340 -7.97 5.45 -5.01
CA ASN A 340 -6.90 4.54 -5.44
C ASN A 340 -6.79 3.27 -4.58
N ASN A 341 -7.79 2.94 -3.76
CA ASN A 341 -7.73 1.84 -2.78
C ASN A 341 -7.41 0.49 -3.43
N ALA A 342 -8.05 0.16 -4.55
CA ALA A 342 -7.74 -1.05 -5.30
C ALA A 342 -6.28 -1.09 -5.78
N ARG A 343 -5.75 0.04 -6.29
CA ARG A 343 -4.37 0.11 -6.77
C ARG A 343 -3.38 -0.15 -5.63
N VAL A 344 -3.56 0.56 -4.51
CA VAL A 344 -2.71 0.47 -3.32
C VAL A 344 -2.70 -0.96 -2.80
N MET A 345 -3.88 -1.57 -2.62
CA MET A 345 -3.96 -2.93 -2.08
C MET A 345 -3.38 -3.97 -3.06
N ARG A 346 -3.56 -3.81 -4.37
CA ARG A 346 -2.93 -4.70 -5.39
C ARG A 346 -1.42 -4.64 -5.34
N TYR A 347 -0.85 -3.44 -5.27
CA TYR A 347 0.60 -3.24 -5.21
C TYR A 347 1.15 -3.83 -3.91
N PHE A 348 0.50 -3.51 -2.78
CA PHE A 348 0.82 -4.06 -1.48
C PHE A 348 0.87 -5.60 -1.50
N LEU A 349 -0.16 -6.27 -2.03
CA LEU A 349 -0.21 -7.73 -2.14
C LEU A 349 0.95 -8.32 -2.97
N VAL A 350 1.26 -7.71 -4.12
CA VAL A 350 2.37 -8.16 -4.96
C VAL A 350 3.72 -8.02 -4.25
N HIS A 351 3.88 -7.00 -3.41
CA HIS A 351 5.04 -6.87 -2.55
C HIS A 351 5.03 -7.88 -1.40
N LEU A 352 3.88 -8.12 -0.77
CA LEU A 352 3.70 -9.12 0.27
C LEU A 352 4.07 -10.53 -0.23
N ASP A 353 3.60 -10.92 -1.41
CA ASP A 353 3.89 -12.22 -2.02
C ASP A 353 5.37 -12.37 -2.36
N TRP A 354 5.98 -11.30 -2.87
CA TRP A 354 7.43 -11.26 -3.06
C TRP A 354 8.20 -11.40 -1.74
N LEU A 355 7.77 -10.75 -0.65
CA LEU A 355 8.40 -10.87 0.67
C LEU A 355 8.33 -12.32 1.19
N LEU A 356 7.17 -12.96 1.08
CA LEU A 356 6.97 -14.35 1.46
C LEU A 356 7.91 -15.28 0.69
N LEU A 357 8.06 -15.09 -0.62
CA LEU A 357 9.00 -15.84 -1.45
C LEU A 357 10.47 -15.60 -1.07
N ASN A 358 10.76 -14.47 -0.40
CA ASN A 358 12.10 -14.10 0.07
C ASN A 358 12.30 -14.38 1.57
N GLY A 359 11.47 -15.25 2.16
CA GLY A 359 11.67 -15.78 3.51
C GLY A 359 11.18 -14.88 4.64
N TRP A 360 10.38 -13.85 4.34
CA TRP A 360 9.62 -13.15 5.37
C TRP A 360 8.45 -14.01 5.83
N GLU A 361 8.07 -13.86 7.09
CA GLU A 361 6.98 -14.62 7.69
C GLU A 361 5.75 -13.74 7.90
N LEU A 362 4.60 -14.22 7.43
CA LEU A 362 3.29 -13.67 7.76
C LEU A 362 2.70 -14.48 8.91
N PRO A 363 2.45 -13.86 10.07
CA PRO A 363 1.93 -14.60 11.22
C PRO A 363 0.45 -14.94 11.06
N GLY A 364 0.06 -16.08 11.63
CA GLY A 364 -1.32 -16.56 11.66
C GLY A 364 -1.82 -17.12 10.33
N ASP A 365 -3.09 -17.53 10.33
CA ASP A 365 -3.74 -18.18 9.20
C ASP A 365 -4.45 -17.14 8.32
N VAL A 366 -3.67 -16.26 7.69
CA VAL A 366 -4.19 -15.27 6.73
C VAL A 366 -4.58 -15.98 5.43
N ALA A 367 -5.84 -15.82 5.01
CA ALA A 367 -6.36 -16.41 3.79
C ALA A 367 -5.94 -15.60 2.55
N LEU A 368 -4.66 -15.72 2.16
CA LEU A 368 -4.08 -14.94 1.06
C LEU A 368 -4.81 -15.13 -0.28
N ASP A 369 -5.31 -16.33 -0.58
CA ASP A 369 -6.06 -16.56 -1.82
C ASP A 369 -7.37 -15.77 -1.85
N THR A 370 -8.08 -15.70 -0.72
CA THR A 370 -9.27 -14.86 -0.58
C THR A 370 -8.91 -13.39 -0.73
N TRP A 371 -7.83 -12.92 -0.09
CA TRP A 371 -7.37 -11.54 -0.22
C TRP A 371 -7.04 -11.19 -1.68
N ARG A 372 -6.26 -12.03 -2.38
CA ARG A 372 -5.95 -11.88 -3.81
C ARG A 372 -7.23 -11.85 -4.64
N GLU A 373 -8.11 -12.82 -4.47
CA GLU A 373 -9.36 -12.88 -5.23
C GLU A 373 -10.20 -11.63 -5.03
N THR A 374 -10.41 -11.17 -3.79
CA THR A 374 -11.18 -9.95 -3.49
C THR A 374 -10.60 -8.73 -4.21
N VAL A 375 -9.29 -8.50 -4.06
CA VAL A 375 -8.63 -7.26 -4.53
C VAL A 375 -8.45 -7.21 -6.04
N PHE A 376 -8.19 -8.37 -6.64
CA PHE A 376 -7.98 -8.49 -8.08
C PHE A 376 -9.27 -8.81 -8.84
N SER A 377 -10.41 -9.05 -8.18
CA SER A 377 -11.72 -9.18 -8.84
C SER A 377 -12.37 -7.82 -9.11
N THR A 378 -12.20 -6.84 -8.22
CA THR A 378 -12.69 -5.46 -8.43
C THR A 378 -12.11 -4.90 -9.74
N PRO A 379 -12.86 -4.11 -10.54
CA PRO A 379 -12.36 -3.52 -11.80
C PRO A 379 -11.00 -2.82 -11.71
#